data_AF-A0A7W0ACF8-F1
#
_entry.id   AF-A0A7W0ACF8-F1
#
_cell.length_a   1.000
_cell.length_b   1.000
_cell.length_c   1.000
_cell.angle_alpha   90.00
_cell.angle_beta   90.00
_cell.angle_gamma   90.00
#
_symmetry.space_group_name_H-M   'P 1'
#
loop_
_entity.id
_entity.type
_entity.pdbx_description
1 polymer ?
#
loop_
_entity_poly.entity_id
_entity_poly.type
_entity_poly.pdbx_seq_one_letter_code
_entity_poly.pdbx_strand_id
1 'polypeptide(L)'
;MNGPNIAPPVGASRQSDLWLELTARRTGPELLIVTSAIEEGTRHELGVTSADHPTPGLRGGEARVHRVVALDVLEYVIDEAAWLEAIVDVLEPGGDLLVRVPAEGSFAWLDPDNLVRYAKDITVRGKQPDELRMKGWHRHYHPDEIEQLLRDAGLIVRDVERSGSPHVEVANFARLMVASIAKGDACQAHRNGGKAGADANLSRLGPFSTKLTVRAIKPG
;
A
#
# COMPACT_ATOMS: atom_id res chain seq x y z
N MET A 1 -0.43 -56.74 -14.68
CA MET A 1 -1.65 -56.13 -14.11
C MET A 1 -1.51 -54.63 -14.27
N ASN A 2 -2.17 -54.04 -15.27
CA ASN A 2 -2.14 -52.60 -15.53
C ASN A 2 -3.24 -51.94 -14.69
N GLY A 3 -2.86 -51.04 -13.78
CA GLY A 3 -3.80 -50.27 -12.97
C GLY A 3 -4.62 -49.29 -13.82
N PRO A 4 -5.82 -48.90 -13.38
CA PRO A 4 -6.67 -47.99 -14.14
C PRO A 4 -6.03 -46.61 -14.25
N ASN A 5 -5.88 -46.15 -15.48
CA ASN A 5 -5.49 -44.78 -15.81
C ASN A 5 -6.69 -43.87 -15.51
N ILE A 6 -6.68 -43.23 -14.34
CA ILE A 6 -7.70 -42.25 -13.96
C ILE A 6 -7.37 -40.96 -14.73
N ALA A 7 -8.12 -40.71 -15.81
CA ALA A 7 -8.07 -39.42 -16.48
C ALA A 7 -8.41 -38.30 -15.48
N PRO A 8 -7.70 -37.17 -15.49
CA PRO A 8 -8.05 -36.03 -14.66
C PRO A 8 -9.47 -35.56 -15.00
N PRO A 9 -10.23 -35.05 -14.01
CA PRO A 9 -11.59 -34.59 -14.24
C PRO A 9 -11.61 -33.47 -15.29
N VAL A 10 -12.24 -33.77 -16.42
CA VAL A 10 -12.61 -32.81 -17.46
C VAL A 10 -13.74 -31.96 -16.87
N GLY A 11 -13.41 -30.77 -16.36
CA GLY A 11 -14.41 -29.89 -15.77
C GLY A 11 -13.93 -28.80 -14.82
N ALA A 12 -12.61 -28.60 -14.63
CA ALA A 12 -12.14 -27.34 -14.07
C ALA A 12 -12.23 -26.28 -15.18
N SER A 13 -13.39 -25.61 -15.28
CA SER A 13 -13.43 -24.30 -15.92
C SER A 13 -12.26 -23.51 -15.36
N ARG A 14 -11.32 -23.08 -16.20
CA ARG A 14 -10.29 -22.11 -15.82
C ARG A 14 -11.04 -20.96 -15.15
N GLN A 15 -11.04 -20.95 -13.83
CA GLN A 15 -11.40 -19.78 -13.06
C GLN A 15 -10.47 -18.71 -13.61
N SER A 16 -11.02 -17.69 -14.24
CA SER A 16 -10.23 -16.66 -14.91
C SER A 16 -9.18 -16.19 -13.91
N ASP A 17 -7.91 -16.20 -14.33
CA ASP A 17 -6.77 -15.66 -13.56
C ASP A 17 -6.88 -14.12 -13.42
N LEU A 18 -8.09 -13.56 -13.48
CA LEU A 18 -8.40 -12.16 -13.33
C LEU A 18 -8.31 -11.75 -11.86
N TRP A 19 -7.34 -10.92 -11.54
CA TRP A 19 -7.20 -10.30 -10.22
C TRP A 19 -6.91 -8.81 -10.34
N LEU A 20 -7.15 -8.07 -9.27
CA LEU A 20 -6.89 -6.62 -9.23
C LEU A 20 -5.62 -6.29 -8.47
N GLU A 21 -4.81 -5.40 -9.02
CA GLU A 21 -3.69 -4.76 -8.34
C GLU A 21 -4.00 -3.29 -8.08
N LEU A 22 -3.83 -2.86 -6.83
CA LEU A 22 -3.83 -1.46 -6.43
C LEU A 22 -2.38 -1.01 -6.21
N THR A 23 -1.98 0.09 -6.84
CA THR A 23 -0.61 0.63 -6.71
C THR A 23 -0.64 2.13 -6.48
N ALA A 24 0.10 2.62 -5.47
CA ALA A 24 0.32 4.04 -5.28
C ALA A 24 1.35 4.58 -6.30
N ARG A 25 0.98 5.64 -7.03
CA ARG A 25 1.78 6.34 -8.04
C ARG A 25 1.78 7.83 -7.74
N ARG A 26 2.97 8.43 -7.64
CA ARG A 26 3.13 9.87 -7.46
C ARG A 26 3.26 10.56 -8.82
N THR A 27 2.45 11.61 -9.03
CA THR A 27 2.49 12.45 -10.23
C THR A 27 2.59 13.90 -9.80
N GLY A 28 3.81 14.44 -9.74
CA GLY A 28 4.05 15.77 -9.17
C GLY A 28 3.70 15.83 -7.68
N PRO A 29 2.86 16.80 -7.23
CA PRO A 29 2.43 16.87 -5.84
C PRO A 29 1.34 15.84 -5.49
N GLU A 30 0.68 15.26 -6.51
CA GLU A 30 -0.46 14.37 -6.31
C GLU A 30 -0.02 12.93 -6.08
N LEU A 31 -0.75 12.25 -5.20
CA LEU A 31 -0.64 10.82 -4.97
C LEU A 31 -1.90 10.13 -5.48
N LEU A 32 -1.71 9.23 -6.43
CA LEU A 32 -2.77 8.57 -7.16
C LEU A 32 -2.69 7.07 -6.89
N ILE A 33 -3.82 6.44 -6.66
CA ILE A 33 -3.94 4.99 -6.61
C ILE A 33 -4.43 4.52 -7.98
N VAL A 34 -3.61 3.69 -8.61
CA VAL A 34 -3.89 3.08 -9.90
C VAL A 34 -4.51 1.72 -9.66
N THR A 35 -5.69 1.49 -10.24
CA THR A 35 -6.33 0.18 -10.28
C THR A 35 -5.98 -0.51 -11.57
N SER A 36 -5.45 -1.73 -11.50
CA SER A 36 -5.14 -2.53 -12.67
C SER A 36 -5.81 -3.90 -12.59
N ALA A 37 -6.40 -4.36 -13.69
CA ALA A 37 -6.75 -5.76 -13.87
C ALA A 37 -5.54 -6.51 -14.42
N ILE A 38 -5.29 -7.69 -13.88
CA ILE A 38 -4.28 -8.61 -14.35
C ILE A 38 -4.99 -9.84 -14.90
N GLU A 39 -4.82 -10.13 -16.19
CA GLU A 39 -5.43 -11.26 -16.87
C GLU A 39 -4.35 -11.97 -17.71
N GLU A 40 -4.16 -13.26 -17.47
CA GLU A 40 -3.13 -14.07 -18.15
C GLU A 40 -1.72 -13.43 -18.11
N GLY A 41 -1.40 -12.73 -17.02
CA GLY A 41 -0.13 -12.03 -16.82
C GLY A 41 -0.03 -10.65 -17.50
N THR A 42 -1.06 -10.23 -18.23
CA THR A 42 -1.14 -8.91 -18.84
C THR A 42 -1.80 -7.92 -17.89
N ARG A 43 -1.21 -6.74 -17.75
CA ARG A 43 -1.71 -5.65 -16.90
C ARG A 43 -2.51 -4.63 -17.72
N HIS A 44 -3.75 -4.38 -17.29
CA HIS A 44 -4.65 -3.40 -17.87
C HIS A 44 -5.03 -2.34 -16.82
N GLU A 45 -4.67 -1.08 -17.04
CA GLU A 45 -5.09 0.03 -16.16
C GLU A 45 -6.59 0.27 -16.33
N LEU A 46 -7.36 0.05 -15.25
CA LEU A 46 -8.82 0.24 -15.27
C LEU A 46 -9.21 1.66 -14.88
N GLY A 47 -8.38 2.31 -14.07
CA GLY A 47 -8.65 3.66 -13.59
C GLY A 47 -7.64 4.15 -12.58
N VAL A 48 -7.77 5.44 -12.28
CA VAL A 48 -6.91 6.15 -11.35
C VAL A 48 -7.81 6.92 -10.38
N THR A 49 -7.50 6.84 -9.10
CA THR A 49 -8.23 7.56 -8.05
C THR A 49 -7.23 8.31 -7.20
N SER A 50 -7.52 9.56 -6.86
CA SER A 50 -6.65 10.29 -5.95
C SER A 50 -6.70 9.66 -4.55
N ALA A 51 -5.58 9.58 -3.85
CA ALA A 51 -5.51 8.98 -2.50
C ALA A 51 -6.32 9.77 -1.45
N ASP A 52 -6.62 11.05 -1.73
CA ASP A 52 -7.50 11.88 -0.91
C ASP A 52 -8.99 11.70 -1.22
N HIS A 53 -9.33 10.89 -2.22
CA HIS A 53 -10.71 10.56 -2.53
C HIS A 53 -11.18 9.48 -1.53
N PRO A 54 -12.36 9.67 -0.89
CA PRO A 54 -12.81 8.81 0.20
C PRO A 54 -13.02 7.36 -0.24
N THR A 55 -13.38 7.14 -1.50
CA THR A 55 -13.59 5.79 -2.05
C THR A 55 -12.71 5.57 -3.27
N PRO A 56 -12.27 4.33 -3.54
CA PRO A 56 -11.65 4.01 -4.80
C PRO A 56 -12.69 4.06 -5.92
N GLY A 57 -12.24 4.36 -7.15
CA GLY A 57 -13.06 4.24 -8.36
C GLY A 57 -13.39 2.80 -8.77
N LEU A 58 -13.36 1.85 -7.84
CA LEU A 58 -13.73 0.45 -8.07
C LEU A 58 -15.24 0.37 -8.31
N ARG A 59 -15.64 -0.04 -9.52
CA ARG A 59 -17.06 -0.18 -9.88
C ARG A 59 -17.51 -1.63 -9.66
N GLY A 60 -18.12 -1.92 -8.51
CA GLY A 60 -18.61 -3.25 -8.12
C GLY A 60 -19.80 -3.82 -8.91
N GLY A 61 -20.03 -3.38 -10.15
CA GLY A 61 -21.26 -3.68 -10.89
C GLY A 61 -21.26 -4.95 -11.74
N GLU A 62 -20.14 -5.31 -12.39
CA GLU A 62 -20.19 -6.31 -13.49
C GLU A 62 -19.06 -7.34 -13.47
N ALA A 63 -17.89 -7.03 -12.91
CA ALA A 63 -16.77 -7.96 -12.79
C ALA A 63 -16.43 -8.17 -11.32
N ARG A 64 -16.57 -9.41 -10.86
CA ARG A 64 -16.02 -9.84 -9.56
C ARG A 64 -14.70 -10.56 -9.80
N VAL A 65 -13.78 -10.43 -8.86
CA VAL A 65 -12.45 -11.04 -8.95
C VAL A 65 -12.21 -12.00 -7.80
N HIS A 66 -11.45 -13.04 -8.06
CA HIS A 66 -11.08 -14.02 -7.03
C HIS A 66 -9.95 -13.49 -6.12
N ARG A 67 -9.21 -12.46 -6.55
CA ARG A 67 -8.10 -11.87 -5.79
C ARG A 67 -7.98 -10.36 -5.97
N VAL A 68 -7.62 -9.68 -4.88
CA VAL A 68 -7.16 -8.29 -4.87
C VAL A 68 -5.81 -8.21 -4.14
N VAL A 69 -4.88 -7.43 -4.68
CA VAL A 69 -3.56 -7.18 -4.10
C VAL A 69 -3.38 -5.68 -3.91
N ALA A 70 -3.19 -5.24 -2.67
CA ALA A 70 -3.01 -3.85 -2.30
C ALA A 70 -1.72 -3.69 -1.47
N LEU A 71 -0.62 -3.33 -2.13
CA LEU A 71 0.69 -3.23 -1.49
C LEU A 71 1.07 -1.78 -1.27
N ASP A 72 1.26 -1.39 -0.01
CA ASP A 72 1.66 -0.03 0.38
C ASP A 72 0.67 1.03 -0.17
N VAL A 73 -0.62 0.70 -0.10
CA VAL A 73 -1.72 1.57 -0.58
C VAL A 73 -2.48 2.19 0.59
N LEU A 74 -2.89 1.39 1.57
CA LEU A 74 -3.73 1.87 2.68
C LEU A 74 -3.04 2.95 3.52
N GLU A 75 -1.70 2.94 3.58
CA GLU A 75 -0.88 3.94 4.29
C GLU A 75 -1.08 5.38 3.78
N TYR A 76 -1.74 5.54 2.63
CA TYR A 76 -1.93 6.81 1.94
C TYR A 76 -3.39 7.26 1.80
N VAL A 77 -4.37 6.38 2.00
CA VAL A 77 -5.78 6.71 1.74
C VAL A 77 -6.40 7.42 2.94
N ILE A 78 -7.33 8.34 2.69
CA ILE A 78 -7.94 9.14 3.75
C ILE A 78 -9.00 8.38 4.57
N ASP A 79 -9.65 7.39 3.95
CA ASP A 79 -10.75 6.62 4.53
C ASP A 79 -10.55 5.13 4.20
N GLU A 80 -9.77 4.45 5.04
CA GLU A 80 -9.39 3.06 4.77
C GLU A 80 -10.59 2.11 4.83
N ALA A 81 -11.60 2.43 5.66
CA ALA A 81 -12.81 1.64 5.78
C ALA A 81 -13.59 1.65 4.45
N ALA A 82 -13.83 2.84 3.89
CA ALA A 82 -14.52 2.97 2.61
C ALA A 82 -13.74 2.34 1.44
N TRP A 83 -12.41 2.36 1.50
CA TRP A 83 -11.55 1.66 0.55
C TRP A 83 -11.67 0.14 0.65
N LEU A 84 -11.68 -0.40 1.87
CA LEU A 84 -11.84 -1.83 2.09
C LEU A 84 -13.25 -2.32 1.75
N GLU A 85 -14.29 -1.55 2.04
CA GLU A 85 -15.67 -1.85 1.61
C GLU A 85 -15.74 -2.01 0.08
N ALA A 86 -15.18 -1.06 -0.67
CA ALA A 86 -15.17 -1.13 -2.13
C ALA A 86 -14.33 -2.32 -2.68
N ILE A 87 -13.24 -2.69 -1.99
CA ILE A 87 -12.46 -3.90 -2.30
C ILE A 87 -13.29 -5.17 -2.05
N VAL A 88 -14.00 -5.22 -0.92
CA VAL A 88 -14.89 -6.34 -0.57
C VAL A 88 -16.02 -6.46 -1.59
N ASP A 89 -16.56 -5.34 -2.07
CA ASP A 89 -17.63 -5.33 -3.08
C ASP A 89 -17.21 -5.96 -4.41
N VAL A 90 -15.96 -5.77 -4.85
CA VAL A 90 -15.43 -6.39 -6.08
C VAL A 90 -14.92 -7.82 -5.89
N LEU A 91 -14.65 -8.24 -4.65
CA LEU A 91 -14.27 -9.63 -4.37
C LEU A 91 -15.46 -10.59 -4.52
N GLU A 92 -15.19 -11.74 -5.14
CA GLU A 92 -16.09 -12.89 -5.11
C GLU A 92 -16.16 -13.48 -3.68
N PRO A 93 -17.29 -14.10 -3.28
CA PRO A 93 -17.31 -14.93 -2.08
C PRO A 93 -16.22 -16.00 -2.14
N GLY A 94 -15.42 -16.13 -1.08
CA GLY A 94 -14.23 -16.99 -1.06
C GLY A 94 -12.96 -16.39 -1.70
N GLY A 95 -13.04 -15.21 -2.31
CA GLY A 95 -11.90 -14.50 -2.88
C GLY A 95 -10.91 -14.01 -1.81
N ASP A 96 -9.64 -13.84 -2.20
CA ASP A 96 -8.55 -13.47 -1.31
C ASP A 96 -8.09 -12.01 -1.48
N LEU A 97 -7.76 -11.39 -0.36
CA LEU A 97 -7.14 -10.07 -0.29
C LEU A 97 -5.74 -10.21 0.30
N LEU A 98 -4.74 -9.70 -0.42
CA LEU A 98 -3.39 -9.49 0.09
C LEU A 98 -3.14 -8.01 0.32
N VAL A 99 -2.93 -7.62 1.57
CA VAL A 99 -2.57 -6.25 1.95
C VAL A 99 -1.14 -6.22 2.47
N ARG A 100 -0.37 -5.19 2.08
CA ARG A 100 0.88 -4.84 2.76
C ARG A 100 0.83 -3.39 3.25
N VAL A 101 1.18 -3.20 4.51
CA VAL A 101 1.21 -1.89 5.18
C VAL A 101 2.48 -1.74 6.02
N PRO A 102 2.90 -0.51 6.37
CA PRO A 102 4.04 -0.31 7.23
C PRO A 102 3.63 -0.64 8.66
N ALA A 103 4.46 -1.42 9.34
CA ALA A 103 4.20 -1.87 10.68
C ALA A 103 4.55 -0.75 11.66
N GLU A 104 3.73 -0.59 12.70
CA GLU A 104 4.07 0.28 13.81
C GLU A 104 5.27 -0.29 14.57
N GLY A 105 6.35 0.48 14.61
CA GLY A 105 7.57 0.20 15.36
C GLY A 105 7.89 1.33 16.32
N SER A 106 8.84 1.13 17.23
CA SER A 106 9.26 2.14 18.22
C SER A 106 9.75 3.45 17.60
N PHE A 107 10.08 3.44 16.30
CA PHE A 107 10.54 4.58 15.53
C PHE A 107 9.64 4.91 14.33
N ALA A 108 8.41 4.40 14.27
CA ALA A 108 7.46 4.75 13.20
C ALA A 108 7.17 6.26 13.12
N TRP A 109 7.28 6.98 14.24
CA TRP A 109 7.18 8.44 14.30
C TRP A 109 8.36 9.17 13.63
N LEU A 110 9.49 8.50 13.39
CA LEU A 110 10.68 9.01 12.69
C LEU A 110 10.69 8.68 11.20
N ASP A 111 9.59 8.18 10.67
CA ASP A 111 9.43 7.98 9.25
C ASP A 111 9.77 9.28 8.48
N PRO A 112 10.70 9.24 7.50
CA PRO A 112 11.13 10.43 6.77
C PRO A 112 9.99 11.29 6.22
N ASP A 113 8.89 10.68 5.76
CA ASP A 113 7.73 11.39 5.24
C ASP A 113 6.99 12.18 6.33
N ASN A 114 6.84 11.58 7.52
CA ASN A 114 6.29 12.25 8.69
C ASN A 114 7.27 13.26 9.31
N LEU A 115 8.58 12.98 9.32
CA LEU A 115 9.62 13.87 9.87
C LEU A 115 9.77 15.16 9.08
N VAL A 116 9.70 15.09 7.74
CA VAL A 116 9.65 16.27 6.87
C VAL A 116 8.45 17.16 7.22
N ARG A 117 7.32 16.55 7.61
CA ARG A 117 6.14 17.29 8.07
C ARG A 117 6.33 17.88 9.46
N TYR A 118 6.82 17.12 10.44
CA TYR A 118 7.13 17.64 11.79
C TYR A 118 8.08 18.83 11.75
N ALA A 119 9.17 18.73 11.00
CA ALA A 119 10.12 19.82 10.83
C ALA A 119 9.44 21.07 10.25
N LYS A 120 8.46 20.92 9.35
CA LYS A 120 7.70 22.02 8.76
C LYS A 120 6.66 22.62 9.71
N ASP A 121 5.93 21.80 10.45
CA ASP A 121 4.94 22.27 11.45
C ASP A 121 5.62 23.08 12.57
N ILE A 122 6.85 22.72 12.93
CA ILE A 122 7.65 23.45 13.92
C ILE A 122 8.25 24.74 13.32
N THR A 123 8.65 24.73 12.03
CA THR A 123 9.37 25.86 11.40
C THR A 123 8.48 26.90 10.72
N VAL A 124 7.22 26.58 10.37
CA VAL A 124 6.35 27.49 9.61
C VAL A 124 5.02 27.72 10.33
N ARG A 125 4.92 28.88 11.02
CA ARG A 125 3.65 29.44 11.50
C ARG A 125 2.74 29.82 10.30
N GLY A 126 1.97 28.85 9.79
CA GLY A 126 0.62 29.11 9.26
C GLY A 126 0.43 29.44 7.77
N LYS A 127 1.39 29.22 6.87
CA LYS A 127 1.11 29.27 5.41
C LYS A 127 1.65 28.04 4.69
N GLN A 128 0.73 27.14 4.31
CA GLN A 128 1.03 26.02 3.41
C GLN A 128 1.05 26.53 1.95
N PRO A 129 2.16 26.36 1.21
CA PRO A 129 2.12 26.41 -0.25
C PRO A 129 1.27 25.26 -0.80
N ASP A 130 0.47 25.49 -1.84
CA ASP A 130 -0.46 24.50 -2.40
C ASP A 130 0.25 23.21 -2.88
N GLU A 131 1.51 23.32 -3.30
CA GLU A 131 2.39 22.21 -3.72
C GLU A 131 2.77 21.25 -2.57
N LEU A 132 2.50 21.64 -1.31
CA LEU A 132 2.87 20.91 -0.09
C LEU A 132 1.67 20.56 0.79
N ARG A 133 0.44 20.60 0.24
CA ARG A 133 -0.74 19.97 0.84
C ARG A 133 -0.57 18.45 0.82
N MET A 134 0.32 17.94 1.68
CA MET A 134 0.44 16.53 2.00
C MET A 134 -0.85 16.11 2.71
N LYS A 135 -1.81 15.65 1.92
CA LYS A 135 -3.09 15.12 2.40
C LYS A 135 -2.81 13.74 2.98
N GLY A 136 -2.97 13.61 4.30
CA GLY A 136 -2.75 12.37 5.05
C GLY A 136 -1.42 12.31 5.82
N TRP A 137 -1.44 11.69 7.00
CA TRP A 137 -0.24 11.18 7.67
C TRP A 137 0.10 9.83 7.05
N HIS A 138 1.37 9.53 6.84
CA HIS A 138 1.77 8.18 6.41
C HIS A 138 1.56 7.22 7.58
N ARG A 139 0.47 6.44 7.52
CA ARG A 139 -0.01 5.65 8.67
C ARG A 139 0.78 4.36 8.80
N HIS A 140 1.25 4.09 10.02
CA HIS A 140 1.82 2.80 10.40
C HIS A 140 0.80 2.05 11.26
N TYR A 141 0.76 0.73 11.12
CA TYR A 141 -0.30 -0.10 11.69
C TYR A 141 0.24 -1.06 12.74
N HIS A 142 -0.46 -1.14 13.86
CA HIS A 142 -0.32 -2.29 14.76
C HIS A 142 -0.95 -3.53 14.11
N PRO A 143 -0.43 -4.75 14.32
CA PRO A 143 -1.07 -5.99 13.82
C PRO A 143 -2.55 -6.10 14.16
N ASP A 144 -2.91 -5.82 15.42
CA ASP A 144 -4.30 -5.90 15.89
C ASP A 144 -5.20 -4.86 15.22
N GLU A 145 -4.65 -3.69 14.88
CA GLU A 145 -5.40 -2.60 14.26
C GLU A 145 -5.74 -2.93 12.80
N ILE A 146 -4.76 -3.39 12.01
CA ILE A 146 -5.02 -3.80 10.62
C ILE A 146 -5.92 -5.04 10.59
N GLU A 147 -5.76 -5.95 11.54
CA GLU A 147 -6.64 -7.11 11.66
C GLU A 147 -8.09 -6.67 11.95
N GLN A 148 -8.30 -5.77 12.90
CA GLN A 148 -9.62 -5.25 13.23
C GLN A 148 -10.24 -4.52 12.05
N LEU A 149 -9.48 -3.67 11.36
CA LEU A 149 -9.94 -2.93 10.19
C LEU A 149 -10.43 -3.87 9.06
N LEU A 150 -9.72 -4.97 8.81
CA LEU A 150 -10.14 -5.97 7.83
C LEU A 150 -11.38 -6.74 8.30
N ARG A 151 -11.49 -7.05 9.59
CA ARG A 151 -12.67 -7.70 10.18
C ARG A 151 -13.91 -6.81 10.09
N ASP A 152 -13.77 -5.52 10.35
CA ASP A 152 -14.85 -4.54 10.26
C ASP A 152 -15.38 -4.39 8.82
N ALA A 153 -14.50 -4.54 7.83
CA ALA A 153 -14.88 -4.62 6.41
C ALA A 153 -15.56 -5.96 6.02
N GLY A 154 -15.71 -6.90 6.95
CA GLY A 154 -16.36 -8.19 6.72
C GLY A 154 -15.44 -9.29 6.18
N LEU A 155 -14.11 -9.11 6.27
CA LEU A 155 -13.15 -10.13 5.86
C LEU A 155 -12.74 -11.03 7.05
N ILE A 156 -12.32 -12.26 6.73
CA ILE A 156 -11.71 -13.18 7.69
C ILE A 156 -10.20 -13.17 7.47
N VAL A 157 -9.46 -12.64 8.44
CA VAL A 157 -7.99 -12.67 8.44
C VAL A 157 -7.49 -14.11 8.61
N ARG A 158 -6.61 -14.53 7.70
CA ARG A 158 -6.02 -15.88 7.66
C ARG A 158 -4.60 -15.92 8.20
N ASP A 159 -3.82 -14.90 7.87
CA ASP A 159 -2.42 -14.82 8.23
C ASP A 159 -1.97 -13.36 8.33
N VAL A 160 -1.07 -13.11 9.27
CA VAL A 160 -0.43 -11.81 9.51
C VAL A 160 1.07 -12.07 9.66
N GLU A 161 1.82 -11.74 8.62
CA GLU A 161 3.27 -11.89 8.59
C GLU A 161 3.94 -10.54 8.79
N ARG A 162 4.84 -10.44 9.78
CA ARG A 162 5.72 -9.30 9.93
C ARG A 162 7.05 -9.57 9.22
N SER A 163 7.43 -8.71 8.30
CA SER A 163 8.69 -8.80 7.57
C SER A 163 9.54 -7.53 7.77
N GLY A 164 10.86 -7.67 7.72
CA GLY A 164 11.81 -6.59 8.02
C GLY A 164 12.54 -6.78 9.34
N SER A 165 13.52 -5.91 9.63
CA SER A 165 14.34 -5.98 10.84
C SER A 165 14.33 -4.65 11.58
N PRO A 166 13.85 -4.62 12.85
CA PRO A 166 13.82 -3.40 13.66
C PRO A 166 15.21 -2.78 13.89
N HIS A 167 16.27 -3.60 13.85
CA HIS A 167 17.65 -3.12 14.03
C HIS A 167 18.12 -2.21 12.89
N VAL A 168 17.53 -2.38 11.71
CA VAL A 168 17.84 -1.56 10.54
C VAL A 168 17.22 -0.17 10.69
N GLU A 169 16.07 -0.03 11.35
CA GLU A 169 15.45 1.26 11.67
C GLU A 169 16.38 2.11 12.57
N VAL A 170 16.99 1.49 13.59
CA VAL A 170 17.96 2.15 14.50
C VAL A 170 19.20 2.63 13.75
N ALA A 171 19.79 1.79 12.89
CA ALA A 171 20.97 2.14 12.11
C ALA A 171 20.69 3.30 11.13
N ASN A 172 19.50 3.35 10.55
CA ASN A 172 19.10 4.41 9.64
C ASN A 172 18.78 5.71 10.36
N PHE A 173 18.13 5.64 11.53
CA PHE A 173 17.97 6.82 12.38
C PHE A 173 19.34 7.43 12.73
N ALA A 174 20.30 6.60 13.16
CA ALA A 174 21.67 7.06 13.42
C ALA A 174 22.29 7.73 12.19
N ARG A 175 22.09 7.17 10.99
CA ARG A 175 22.59 7.74 9.73
C ARG A 175 21.92 9.07 9.38
N LEU A 176 20.62 9.21 9.58
CA LEU A 176 19.88 10.47 9.38
C LEU A 176 20.35 11.55 10.36
N MET A 177 20.54 11.19 11.64
CA MET A 177 21.08 12.10 12.65
C MET A 177 22.48 12.59 12.30
N VAL A 178 23.37 11.68 11.88
CA VAL A 178 24.71 12.06 11.42
C VAL A 178 24.65 12.95 10.18
N ALA A 179 23.78 12.67 9.21
CA ALA A 179 23.62 13.50 8.02
C ALA A 179 23.05 14.89 8.35
N SER A 180 22.10 14.98 9.28
CA SER A 180 21.51 16.25 9.74
C SER A 180 22.48 17.09 10.55
N ILE A 181 23.38 16.47 11.31
CA ILE A 181 24.42 17.18 12.08
C ILE A 181 25.57 17.61 11.17
N ALA A 182 25.95 16.76 10.20
CA ALA A 182 27.02 17.06 9.25
C ALA A 182 26.63 18.10 8.20
N LYS A 183 25.34 18.23 7.88
CA LYS A 183 24.81 19.26 7.00
C LYS A 183 23.99 20.23 7.85
N GLY A 184 24.62 21.27 8.38
CA GLY A 184 23.95 22.40 9.04
C GLY A 184 23.07 23.25 8.11
N ASP A 185 22.31 22.62 7.22
CA ASP A 185 21.31 23.21 6.32
C ASP A 185 20.43 22.07 5.74
N ALA A 186 19.41 21.68 6.50
CA ALA A 186 18.44 20.64 6.13
C ALA A 186 17.60 21.00 4.87
N CYS A 187 17.74 22.21 4.33
CA CYS A 187 16.93 22.73 3.23
C CYS A 187 17.42 22.32 1.82
N GLN A 188 18.67 21.83 1.67
CA GLN A 188 19.28 21.68 0.34
C GLN A 188 19.21 20.26 -0.25
N ALA A 189 18.87 19.24 0.54
CA ALA A 189 18.76 17.85 0.04
C ALA A 189 17.55 17.63 -0.89
N HIS A 190 16.52 18.48 -0.82
CA HIS A 190 15.31 18.36 -1.64
C HIS A 190 15.45 18.95 -3.06
N ARG A 191 16.46 19.77 -3.34
CA ARG A 191 16.66 20.42 -4.66
C ARG A 191 17.34 19.55 -5.71
N ASN A 192 18.06 18.50 -5.31
CA ASN A 192 18.86 17.70 -6.25
C ASN A 192 18.21 16.37 -6.68
N GLY A 193 16.99 16.06 -6.22
CA GLY A 193 16.24 14.87 -6.66
C GLY A 193 15.51 15.02 -8.01
N GLY A 194 15.53 16.21 -8.63
CA GLY A 194 14.68 16.55 -9.78
C GLY A 194 15.17 16.11 -11.16
N LYS A 195 16.24 15.32 -11.29
CA LYS A 195 16.75 14.88 -12.61
C LYS A 195 17.32 13.46 -12.58
N ALA A 196 16.48 12.48 -12.27
CA ALA A 196 16.73 11.09 -12.64
C ALA A 196 15.39 10.44 -13.01
N GLY A 197 15.22 10.12 -14.29
CA GLY A 197 14.27 9.17 -14.87
C GLY A 197 12.86 9.11 -14.28
N ALA A 198 11.89 9.64 -15.03
CA ALA A 198 10.50 9.20 -14.97
C ALA A 198 10.42 7.73 -15.42
N ASP A 199 10.77 6.81 -14.52
CA ASP A 199 10.47 5.38 -14.54
C ASP A 199 11.09 4.76 -13.29
N ALA A 200 10.40 4.92 -12.17
CA ALA A 200 10.71 4.18 -10.95
C ALA A 200 9.41 3.91 -10.21
N ASN A 201 8.93 2.68 -10.39
CA ASN A 201 8.24 1.91 -9.35
C ASN A 201 8.57 2.47 -7.95
N LEU A 202 7.62 3.21 -7.37
CA LEU A 202 7.70 3.72 -5.99
C LEU A 202 7.82 2.58 -4.96
N SER A 203 7.63 1.34 -5.41
CA SER A 203 7.92 0.10 -4.69
C SER A 203 9.42 -0.22 -4.52
N ARG A 204 10.36 0.61 -5.01
CA ARG A 204 11.82 0.34 -4.91
C ARG A 204 12.64 1.35 -4.09
N LEU A 205 12.04 2.42 -3.57
CA LEU A 205 12.71 3.40 -2.70
C LEU A 205 11.65 3.91 -1.70
N GLY A 206 11.62 3.57 -0.42
CA GLY A 206 12.75 3.29 0.45
C GLY A 206 12.80 1.86 1.00
N PRO A 207 14.01 1.31 1.22
CA PRO A 207 14.16 0.16 2.10
C PRO A 207 13.90 0.65 3.54
N PHE A 208 13.72 -0.26 4.51
CA PHE A 208 13.97 -0.02 5.94
C PHE A 208 12.81 0.24 6.92
N SER A 209 11.53 0.07 6.59
CA SER A 209 10.50 -0.06 7.63
C SER A 209 10.01 -1.51 7.74
N THR A 210 9.80 -1.97 8.96
CA THR A 210 9.11 -3.23 9.22
C THR A 210 7.74 -3.17 8.54
N LYS A 211 7.36 -4.21 7.78
CA LYS A 211 6.08 -4.29 7.07
C LYS A 211 5.20 -5.39 7.67
N LEU A 212 3.89 -5.18 7.65
CA LEU A 212 2.90 -6.21 7.88
C LEU A 212 2.30 -6.62 6.54
N THR A 213 2.33 -7.91 6.27
CA THR A 213 1.64 -8.54 5.15
C THR A 213 0.47 -9.32 5.73
N VAL A 214 -0.74 -8.95 5.35
CA VAL A 214 -1.97 -9.57 5.85
C VAL A 214 -2.69 -10.25 4.70
N ARG A 215 -3.05 -11.51 4.91
CA ARG A 215 -3.92 -12.27 4.00
C ARG A 215 -5.28 -12.41 4.64
N ALA A 216 -6.32 -12.01 3.92
CA ALA A 216 -7.70 -12.14 4.35
C ALA A 216 -8.57 -12.74 3.25
N ILE A 217 -9.74 -13.28 3.60
CA ILE A 217 -10.69 -13.82 2.64
C ILE A 217 -12.07 -13.20 2.84
N LYS A 218 -12.83 -13.08 1.75
CA LYS A 218 -14.25 -12.77 1.82
C LYS A 218 -15.03 -14.04 2.19
N PRO A 219 -15.88 -14.01 3.24
CA PRO A 219 -16.72 -15.17 3.56
C PRO A 219 -17.66 -15.53 2.41
N GLY A 220 -18.03 -16.82 2.35
CA GLY A 220 -18.95 -17.39 1.37
C GLY A 220 -20.40 -17.02 1.63
#